data_AF-A0A928ZT26-F1
#
_entry.id   AF-A0A928ZT26-F1
#
_cell.length_a   1.000
_cell.length_b   1.000
_cell.length_c   1.000
_cell.angle_alpha   90.00
_cell.angle_beta   90.00
_cell.angle_gamma   90.00
#
_symmetry.space_group_name_H-M   'P 1'
#
loop_
_entity.id
_entity.type
_entity.pdbx_description
1 polymer ?
#
loop_
_entity_poly.entity_id
_entity_poly.type
_entity_poly.pdbx_seq_one_letter_code
_entity_poly.pdbx_strand_id
1 'polypeptide(L)'
;MPRLSARAYSLLDAELKRLCAGKPTEKIRRDIVAKRLQKMCDQEGSPATYAELKDAVDDIFPEFDEQVLKRAAKLNLPNPVIRPTKWLLAIAAGTVTLAGGLWFVNLPYPMIRWPMARVAPMLLLPSFMRMDHSYRQAIIYTEQADQLINNATSVADFELGEEKSAQAQTYLDRLPVWFLGYYPQRYCRFFGCGWRFTLDEFEEARALIGRMEAQIFQEQNAFEQLDAGTSAVETAKRQYPTAQTSADKTATLVAWQAGMDQLNEIPKETLAGAQAQTRLEAFQRDYSNLAGSTADVQQSTDLITVAKNYGIRAAEIVQGAPHPVDTWARAENLWKEAIDALNKVPAGSPGFVEAEKIKAEYIDNKEQIATRKRQEQKAIATFEAVQADVIELIDKSERGEIRGLKAQFQRVIQQLGTVPENTTVSEEVQLLQKQAQAKLNELQQVLN
;
A
#
# COMPACT_ATOMS: atom_id res chain seq x y z
N MET A 1 -28.47 6.29 -17.91
CA MET A 1 -29.67 5.66 -18.53
C MET A 1 -30.78 6.69 -18.57
N PRO A 2 -31.52 6.81 -19.68
CA PRO A 2 -32.60 7.79 -19.80
C PRO A 2 -33.66 7.51 -18.74
N ARG A 3 -34.17 8.55 -18.07
CA ARG A 3 -35.18 8.40 -17.02
C ARG A 3 -36.48 7.82 -17.59
N LEU A 4 -36.78 8.04 -18.87
CA LEU A 4 -37.89 7.38 -19.56
C LEU A 4 -37.40 6.65 -20.80
N SER A 5 -37.66 5.35 -20.87
CA SER A 5 -37.27 4.49 -21.98
C SER A 5 -38.16 4.75 -23.20
N ALA A 6 -37.59 4.57 -24.39
CA ALA A 6 -38.31 4.80 -25.65
C ALA A 6 -39.60 3.96 -25.76
N ARG A 7 -39.62 2.74 -25.20
CA ARG A 7 -40.79 1.85 -25.22
C ARG A 7 -41.91 2.32 -24.28
N ALA A 8 -41.54 2.81 -23.09
CA ALA A 8 -42.51 3.39 -22.16
C ALA A 8 -43.06 4.72 -22.69
N TYR A 9 -42.19 5.55 -23.29
CA TYR A 9 -42.59 6.80 -23.96
C TYR A 9 -43.56 6.56 -25.12
N SER A 10 -43.30 5.59 -26.00
CA SER A 10 -44.19 5.30 -27.12
C SER A 10 -45.59 4.85 -26.69
N LEU A 11 -45.70 4.16 -25.54
CA LEU A 11 -46.99 3.73 -24.99
C LEU A 11 -47.79 4.94 -24.45
N LEU A 12 -47.12 5.89 -23.79
CA LEU A 12 -47.75 7.11 -23.30
C LEU A 12 -48.14 8.06 -24.44
N ASP A 13 -47.29 8.21 -25.45
CA ASP A 13 -47.55 9.07 -26.61
C ASP A 13 -48.71 8.53 -27.47
N ALA A 14 -48.85 7.21 -27.61
CA ALA A 14 -49.99 6.60 -28.29
C ALA A 14 -51.32 6.92 -27.58
N GLU A 15 -51.34 6.90 -26.26
CA GLU A 15 -52.53 7.21 -25.47
C GLU A 15 -52.86 8.71 -25.49
N LEU A 16 -51.84 9.59 -25.44
CA LEU A 16 -52.02 11.03 -25.66
C LEU A 16 -52.64 11.32 -27.04
N LYS A 17 -52.18 10.62 -28.09
CA LYS A 17 -52.74 10.76 -29.44
C LYS A 17 -54.16 10.23 -29.54
N ARG A 18 -54.51 9.14 -28.84
CA ARG A 18 -55.87 8.60 -28.78
C ARG A 18 -56.84 9.59 -28.12
N LEU A 19 -56.46 10.17 -26.98
CA LEU A 19 -57.28 11.13 -26.24
C LEU A 19 -57.56 12.41 -27.05
N CYS A 20 -56.63 12.78 -27.94
CA CYS A 20 -56.73 13.97 -28.78
C CYS A 20 -57.21 13.69 -30.21
N ALA A 21 -57.56 12.43 -30.56
CA ALA A 21 -57.92 12.06 -31.92
C ALA A 21 -59.21 12.75 -32.37
N GLY A 22 -59.17 13.42 -33.53
CA GLY A 22 -60.34 14.14 -34.10
C GLY A 22 -60.69 15.46 -33.42
N LYS A 23 -59.86 15.96 -32.47
CA LYS A 23 -60.09 17.23 -31.74
C LYS A 23 -58.95 18.22 -31.98
N PRO A 24 -59.05 19.14 -32.96
CA PRO A 24 -57.96 20.06 -33.32
C PRO A 24 -57.52 21.00 -32.18
N THR A 25 -58.44 21.35 -31.29
CA THR A 25 -58.20 22.25 -30.14
C THR A 25 -57.32 21.63 -29.05
N GLU A 26 -57.22 20.30 -28.98
CA GLU A 26 -56.42 19.59 -27.97
C GLU A 26 -54.95 19.43 -28.37
N LYS A 27 -54.59 19.82 -29.59
CA LYS A 27 -53.23 19.68 -30.15
C LYS A 27 -52.18 20.37 -29.29
N ILE A 28 -52.46 21.58 -28.79
CA ILE A 28 -51.51 22.36 -27.99
C ILE A 28 -51.28 21.70 -26.61
N ARG A 29 -52.34 21.25 -25.94
CA ARG A 29 -52.25 20.57 -24.65
C ARG A 29 -51.45 19.27 -24.77
N ARG A 30 -51.68 18.52 -25.84
CA ARG A 30 -50.93 17.29 -26.16
C ARG A 30 -49.43 17.57 -26.34
N ASP A 31 -49.09 18.60 -27.10
CA ASP A 31 -47.70 18.90 -27.43
C ASP A 31 -46.91 19.36 -26.18
N ILE A 32 -47.57 20.00 -25.19
CA ILE A 32 -46.96 20.36 -23.91
C ILE A 32 -46.59 19.10 -23.10
N VAL A 33 -47.53 18.16 -22.96
CA VAL A 33 -47.30 16.92 -22.20
C VAL A 33 -46.27 16.03 -22.89
N ALA A 34 -46.34 15.92 -24.22
CA ALA A 34 -45.36 15.17 -25.01
C ALA A 34 -43.93 15.71 -24.80
N LYS A 35 -43.74 17.03 -24.80
CA LYS A 35 -42.43 17.65 -24.50
C LYS A 35 -41.93 17.37 -23.09
N ARG A 36 -42.80 17.35 -22.07
CA ARG A 36 -42.42 17.01 -20.69
C ARG A 36 -41.91 15.57 -20.59
N LEU A 37 -42.63 14.63 -21.22
CA LEU A 37 -42.25 13.22 -21.25
C LEU A 37 -40.98 12.99 -22.08
N GLN A 38 -40.81 13.71 -23.20
CA GLN A 38 -39.60 13.62 -24.02
C GLN A 38 -38.37 14.16 -23.29
N LYS A 39 -38.52 15.24 -22.51
CA LYS A 39 -37.46 15.74 -21.62
C LYS A 39 -37.01 14.70 -20.61
N MET A 40 -37.92 13.85 -20.11
CA MET A 40 -37.55 12.72 -19.24
C MET A 40 -36.82 11.60 -20.00
N CYS A 41 -37.00 11.49 -21.31
CA CYS A 41 -36.20 10.59 -22.15
C CYS A 41 -34.78 11.13 -22.34
N ASP A 42 -34.63 12.45 -22.48
CA ASP A 42 -33.34 13.09 -22.73
C ASP A 42 -32.49 13.28 -21.45
N GLN A 43 -33.12 13.21 -20.27
CA GLN A 43 -32.44 13.32 -18.98
C GLN A 43 -31.97 11.95 -18.48
N GLU A 44 -30.75 11.89 -17.96
CA GLU A 44 -30.21 10.68 -17.33
C GLU A 44 -30.49 10.61 -15.83
N GLY A 45 -30.89 9.44 -15.33
CA GLY A 45 -31.17 9.22 -13.92
C GLY A 45 -32.00 7.97 -13.66
N SER A 46 -32.57 7.86 -12.46
CA SER A 46 -33.45 6.73 -12.11
C SER A 46 -34.71 6.70 -13.00
N PRO A 47 -35.17 5.49 -13.42
CA PRO A 47 -36.36 5.37 -14.23
C PRO A 47 -37.56 6.06 -13.58
N ALA A 48 -38.23 6.91 -14.35
CA ALA A 48 -39.40 7.65 -13.96
C ALA A 48 -40.47 6.68 -13.45
N THR A 49 -40.88 6.92 -12.21
CA THR A 49 -41.85 6.11 -11.48
C THR A 49 -43.27 6.46 -11.90
N TYR A 50 -44.25 5.62 -11.54
CA TYR A 50 -45.66 5.87 -11.83
C TYR A 50 -46.13 7.23 -11.28
N ALA A 51 -45.72 7.61 -10.07
CA ALA A 51 -46.10 8.89 -9.48
C ALA A 51 -45.54 10.07 -10.29
N GLU A 52 -44.28 9.98 -10.73
CA GLU A 52 -43.66 11.04 -11.55
C GLU A 52 -44.26 11.12 -12.95
N LEU A 53 -44.61 9.97 -13.56
CA LEU A 53 -45.29 9.94 -14.85
C LEU A 53 -46.73 10.44 -14.75
N LYS A 54 -47.42 10.17 -13.65
CA LYS A 54 -48.76 10.70 -13.38
C LYS A 54 -48.70 12.21 -13.21
N ASP A 55 -47.84 12.72 -12.33
CA ASP A 55 -47.68 14.17 -12.11
C ASP A 55 -47.31 14.91 -13.40
N ALA A 56 -46.61 14.26 -14.34
CA ALA A 56 -46.26 14.88 -15.62
C ALA A 56 -47.45 15.12 -16.56
N VAL A 57 -48.56 14.38 -16.39
CA VAL A 57 -49.72 14.39 -17.31
C VAL A 57 -51.05 14.78 -16.65
N ASP A 58 -51.23 14.53 -15.35
CA ASP A 58 -52.52 14.63 -14.61
C ASP A 58 -53.01 16.08 -14.48
N ASP A 59 -52.10 17.06 -14.54
CA ASP A 59 -52.45 18.48 -14.50
C ASP A 59 -53.13 18.97 -15.79
N ILE A 60 -52.82 18.36 -16.93
CA ILE A 60 -53.30 18.78 -18.26
C ILE A 60 -54.35 17.81 -18.82
N PHE A 61 -54.17 16.51 -18.60
CA PHE A 61 -55.11 15.45 -18.96
C PHE A 61 -55.43 14.61 -17.70
N PRO A 62 -56.27 15.11 -16.79
CA PRO A 62 -56.67 14.36 -15.60
C PRO A 62 -57.44 13.06 -15.94
N GLU A 63 -58.02 12.98 -17.14
CA GLU A 63 -58.66 11.77 -17.67
C GLU A 63 -57.70 10.75 -18.29
N PHE A 64 -56.38 10.95 -18.18
CA PHE A 64 -55.38 10.05 -18.74
C PHE A 64 -55.48 8.65 -18.11
N ASP A 65 -55.45 7.61 -18.94
CA ASP A 65 -55.69 6.25 -18.46
C ASP A 65 -54.60 5.82 -17.45
N GLU A 66 -55.03 5.71 -16.20
CA GLU A 66 -54.20 5.35 -15.07
C GLU A 66 -53.51 3.99 -15.25
N GLN A 67 -54.16 3.07 -15.96
CA GLN A 67 -53.60 1.75 -16.26
C GLN A 67 -52.48 1.84 -17.29
N VAL A 68 -52.60 2.74 -18.26
CA VAL A 68 -51.54 2.99 -19.25
C VAL A 68 -50.32 3.59 -18.56
N LEU A 69 -50.50 4.53 -17.63
CA LEU A 69 -49.42 5.10 -16.82
C LEU A 69 -48.72 4.05 -15.96
N LYS A 70 -49.48 3.19 -15.28
CA LYS A 70 -48.93 2.08 -14.46
C LYS A 70 -48.14 1.09 -15.33
N ARG A 71 -48.64 0.77 -16.53
CA ARG A 71 -47.94 -0.11 -17.48
C ARG A 71 -46.69 0.53 -18.05
N ALA A 72 -46.74 1.81 -18.43
CA ALA A 72 -45.59 2.54 -18.91
C ALA A 72 -44.50 2.61 -17.82
N ALA A 73 -44.85 2.94 -16.58
CA ALA A 73 -43.92 2.91 -15.45
C ALA A 73 -43.30 1.51 -15.25
N LYS A 74 -44.10 0.45 -15.38
CA LYS A 74 -43.61 -0.93 -15.27
C LYS A 74 -42.67 -1.33 -16.41
N LEU A 75 -42.97 -0.91 -17.65
CA LEU A 75 -42.12 -1.11 -18.82
C LEU A 75 -40.85 -0.25 -18.79
N ASN A 76 -40.90 0.86 -18.04
CA ASN A 76 -39.79 1.77 -17.84
C ASN A 76 -38.79 1.25 -16.79
N LEU A 77 -39.22 0.36 -15.91
CA LEU A 77 -38.34 -0.30 -14.96
C LEU A 77 -37.54 -1.42 -15.69
N PRO A 78 -36.20 -1.45 -15.57
CA PRO A 78 -35.42 -2.60 -16.04
C PRO A 78 -35.83 -3.81 -15.20
N ASN A 79 -36.30 -4.87 -15.85
CA ASN A 79 -37.03 -6.00 -15.27
C ASN A 79 -36.33 -6.58 -14.02
N PRO A 80 -36.80 -6.28 -12.79
CA PRO A 80 -36.37 -6.97 -11.58
C PRO A 80 -37.40 -8.05 -11.31
N VAL A 81 -36.95 -9.29 -11.38
CA VAL A 81 -37.76 -10.46 -11.05
C VAL A 81 -38.37 -10.28 -9.65
N ILE A 82 -39.71 -10.39 -9.62
CA ILE A 82 -40.62 -10.62 -8.48
C ILE A 82 -41.37 -9.41 -7.89
N ARG A 83 -42.67 -9.63 -7.70
CA ARG A 83 -43.57 -9.02 -6.70
C ARG A 83 -44.67 -10.03 -6.36
N PRO A 84 -45.51 -9.83 -5.33
CA PRO A 84 -45.33 -9.70 -3.87
C PRO A 84 -46.31 -10.70 -3.15
N THR A 85 -46.67 -10.68 -1.85
CA THR A 85 -47.78 -9.89 -1.27
C THR A 85 -48.06 -10.23 0.21
N LYS A 86 -48.46 -9.20 0.97
CA LYS A 86 -49.21 -9.08 2.24
C LYS A 86 -50.00 -10.29 2.79
N TRP A 87 -49.62 -10.75 3.98
CA TRP A 87 -50.39 -11.36 5.09
C TRP A 87 -49.48 -11.05 6.32
N LEU A 88 -49.81 -10.39 7.43
CA LEU A 88 -50.98 -10.37 8.29
C LEU A 88 -50.86 -9.16 9.24
N LEU A 89 -51.95 -8.39 9.39
CA LEU A 89 -52.20 -7.46 10.50
C LEU A 89 -53.23 -8.12 11.44
N ALA A 90 -52.90 -9.32 11.92
CA ALA A 90 -53.68 -10.03 12.93
C ALA A 90 -52.70 -10.76 13.84
N ILE A 91 -52.24 -10.08 14.90
CA ILE A 91 -51.96 -10.58 16.25
C ILE A 91 -51.69 -9.30 17.08
N ALA A 92 -52.79 -8.68 17.49
CA ALA A 92 -52.88 -7.87 18.70
C ALA A 92 -53.87 -8.58 19.64
N ALA A 93 -53.64 -9.87 19.88
CA ALA A 93 -54.27 -10.67 20.93
C ALA A 93 -53.52 -12.00 21.00
N GLY A 94 -52.79 -12.24 22.10
CA GLY A 94 -52.18 -13.53 22.39
C GLY A 94 -50.71 -13.67 21.98
N THR A 95 -49.84 -13.33 22.92
CA THR A 95 -48.51 -13.95 23.12
C THR A 95 -47.66 -14.23 21.88
N VAL A 96 -47.01 -13.20 21.35
CA VAL A 96 -45.62 -13.33 20.85
C VAL A 96 -44.83 -12.17 21.43
N THR A 97 -43.74 -12.53 22.10
CA THR A 97 -43.02 -11.75 23.10
C THR A 97 -42.21 -10.60 22.49
N LEU A 98 -41.91 -9.60 23.33
CA LEU A 98 -41.12 -8.38 23.10
C LEU A 98 -39.67 -8.59 22.58
N ALA A 99 -39.32 -9.75 22.02
CA ALA A 99 -37.97 -10.06 21.57
C ALA A 99 -37.82 -10.32 20.05
N GLY A 100 -38.91 -10.55 19.29
CA GLY A 100 -38.82 -11.05 17.91
C GLY A 100 -38.81 -10.01 16.78
N GLY A 101 -39.49 -8.87 16.93
CA GLY A 101 -39.68 -7.89 15.83
C GLY A 101 -38.54 -6.88 15.63
N LEU A 102 -37.68 -6.70 16.64
CA LEU A 102 -36.55 -5.77 16.61
C LEU A 102 -35.36 -6.28 15.77
N TRP A 103 -35.29 -7.58 15.48
CA TRP A 103 -34.16 -8.18 14.77
C TRP A 103 -34.11 -7.74 13.30
N PHE A 104 -35.23 -7.73 12.57
CA PHE A 104 -35.25 -7.42 11.13
C PHE A 104 -34.85 -5.98 10.77
N VAL A 105 -35.12 -5.02 11.65
CA VAL A 105 -34.76 -3.60 11.45
C VAL A 105 -33.30 -3.33 11.82
N ASN A 106 -32.69 -4.18 12.66
CA ASN A 106 -31.29 -4.13 13.05
C ASN A 106 -30.37 -5.01 12.19
N LEU A 107 -30.80 -5.49 11.02
CA LEU A 107 -29.95 -6.24 10.08
C LEU A 107 -28.97 -5.30 9.35
N PRO A 108 -27.67 -5.65 9.17
CA PRO A 108 -26.65 -4.77 8.60
C PRO A 108 -26.75 -4.64 7.06
N TYR A 109 -27.96 -4.50 6.51
CA TYR A 109 -28.18 -4.34 5.07
C TYR A 109 -28.43 -2.87 4.68
N PRO A 110 -27.58 -2.28 3.81
CA PRO A 110 -27.69 -0.86 3.43
C PRO A 110 -29.03 -0.48 2.81
N MET A 111 -29.62 -1.36 2.00
CA MET A 111 -30.87 -1.11 1.28
C MET A 111 -32.09 -0.94 2.21
N ILE A 112 -32.03 -1.45 3.45
CA ILE A 112 -33.13 -1.35 4.42
C ILE A 112 -32.88 -0.19 5.40
N ARG A 113 -31.62 0.01 5.82
CA ARG A 113 -31.28 1.00 6.85
C ARG A 113 -31.26 2.45 6.37
N TRP A 114 -30.87 2.73 5.12
CA TRP A 114 -30.88 4.09 4.55
C TRP A 114 -32.29 4.74 4.53
N PRO A 115 -33.35 4.03 4.06
CA PRO A 115 -34.71 4.53 4.15
C PRO A 115 -35.20 4.70 5.60
N MET A 116 -34.88 3.74 6.48
CA MET A 116 -35.29 3.79 7.89
C MET A 116 -34.65 4.95 8.67
N ALA A 117 -33.40 5.31 8.37
CA ALA A 117 -32.73 6.46 8.98
C ALA A 117 -33.40 7.80 8.60
N ARG A 118 -34.03 7.88 7.42
CA ARG A 118 -34.78 9.08 6.98
C ARG A 118 -36.21 9.11 7.51
N VAL A 119 -36.89 7.96 7.55
CA VAL A 119 -38.34 7.85 7.82
C VAL A 119 -38.65 7.60 9.30
N ALA A 120 -37.90 6.74 9.99
CA ALA A 120 -38.14 6.34 11.38
C ALA A 120 -36.82 6.20 12.17
N PRO A 121 -36.07 7.30 12.38
CA PRO A 121 -34.73 7.26 12.98
C PRO A 121 -34.71 6.65 14.39
N MET A 122 -35.82 6.75 15.14
CA MET A 122 -35.95 6.18 16.49
C MET A 122 -35.72 4.66 16.53
N LEU A 123 -36.05 3.94 15.44
CA LEU A 123 -35.90 2.48 15.37
C LEU A 123 -34.43 2.04 15.21
N LEU A 124 -33.55 2.96 14.78
CA LEU A 124 -32.12 2.70 14.60
C LEU A 124 -31.26 3.19 15.77
N LEU A 125 -31.87 3.79 16.80
CA LEU A 125 -31.15 4.36 17.95
C LEU A 125 -30.21 3.37 18.66
N PRO A 126 -30.64 2.14 19.01
CA PRO A 126 -29.73 1.19 19.66
C PRO A 126 -28.53 0.83 18.76
N SER A 127 -28.74 0.81 17.44
CA SER A 127 -27.69 0.52 16.45
C SER A 127 -26.67 1.65 16.37
N PHE A 128 -27.14 2.91 16.32
CA PHE A 128 -26.27 4.09 16.31
C PHE A 128 -25.49 4.25 17.60
N MET A 129 -26.10 3.99 18.76
CA MET A 129 -25.41 4.02 20.05
C MET A 129 -24.29 2.98 20.14
N ARG A 130 -24.56 1.74 19.71
CA ARG A 130 -23.56 0.68 19.68
C ARG A 130 -22.41 1.01 18.75
N MET A 131 -22.70 1.63 17.61
CA MET A 131 -21.70 2.00 16.61
C MET A 131 -20.83 3.17 17.06
N ASP A 132 -21.41 4.22 17.65
CA ASP A 132 -20.64 5.33 18.25
C ASP A 132 -19.73 4.81 19.38
N HIS A 133 -20.25 3.93 20.24
CA HIS A 133 -19.43 3.27 21.25
C HIS A 133 -18.29 2.45 20.64
N SER A 134 -18.59 1.56 19.68
CA SER A 134 -17.55 0.77 19.02
C SER A 134 -16.49 1.63 18.35
N TYR A 135 -16.89 2.72 17.69
CA TYR A 135 -15.95 3.62 17.06
C TYR A 135 -15.04 4.33 18.08
N ARG A 136 -15.61 4.90 19.15
CA ARG A 136 -14.80 5.52 20.22
C ARG A 136 -13.82 4.54 20.84
N GLN A 137 -14.27 3.32 21.12
CA GLN A 137 -13.40 2.27 21.66
C GLN A 137 -12.31 1.89 20.66
N ALA A 138 -12.65 1.74 19.37
CA ALA A 138 -11.67 1.46 18.33
C ALA A 138 -10.55 2.52 18.33
N ILE A 139 -10.87 3.81 18.27
CA ILE A 139 -9.87 4.88 18.26
C ILE A 139 -9.02 4.87 19.54
N ILE A 140 -9.64 4.75 20.72
CA ILE A 140 -8.91 4.69 22.00
C ILE A 140 -7.92 3.52 22.03
N TYR A 141 -8.37 2.32 21.62
CA TYR A 141 -7.50 1.14 21.61
C TYR A 141 -6.43 1.22 20.52
N THR A 142 -6.73 1.83 19.36
CA THR A 142 -5.75 2.12 18.31
C THR A 142 -4.66 3.05 18.83
N GLU A 143 -5.01 4.15 19.51
CA GLU A 143 -4.04 5.07 20.11
C GLU A 143 -3.20 4.42 21.21
N GLN A 144 -3.83 3.61 22.07
CA GLN A 144 -3.11 2.87 23.13
C GLN A 144 -2.14 1.84 22.53
N ALA A 145 -2.58 1.09 21.52
CA ALA A 145 -1.72 0.14 20.81
C ALA A 145 -0.55 0.86 20.17
N ASP A 146 -0.79 1.98 19.49
CA ASP A 146 0.24 2.77 18.82
C ASP A 146 1.30 3.28 19.82
N GLN A 147 0.87 3.81 20.96
CA GLN A 147 1.78 4.26 22.01
C GLN A 147 2.64 3.12 22.55
N LEU A 148 2.04 1.97 22.81
CA LEU A 148 2.70 0.80 23.38
C LEU A 148 3.67 0.14 22.41
N ILE A 149 3.37 0.16 21.10
CA ILE A 149 4.16 -0.48 20.05
C ILE A 149 5.28 0.44 19.56
N ASN A 150 4.99 1.71 19.29
CA ASN A 150 5.98 2.65 18.76
C ASN A 150 6.96 3.17 19.82
N ASN A 151 6.57 3.15 21.09
CA ASN A 151 7.43 3.58 22.21
C ASN A 151 7.74 2.43 23.17
N ALA A 152 7.65 1.19 22.69
CA ALA A 152 7.93 0.01 23.51
C ALA A 152 9.36 0.07 24.06
N THR A 153 9.50 -0.17 25.36
CA THR A 153 10.80 -0.30 26.01
C THR A 153 11.05 -1.72 26.52
N SER A 154 9.99 -2.54 26.53
CA SER A 154 10.00 -3.91 27.03
C SER A 154 9.10 -4.82 26.19
N VAL A 155 9.31 -6.13 26.32
CA VAL A 155 8.46 -7.16 25.70
C VAL A 155 7.01 -7.03 26.17
N ALA A 156 6.81 -6.72 27.45
CA ALA A 156 5.49 -6.55 28.04
C ALA A 156 4.71 -5.38 27.42
N ASP A 157 5.41 -4.31 26.99
CA ASP A 157 4.78 -3.19 26.28
C ASP A 157 4.25 -3.67 24.92
N PHE A 158 5.03 -4.47 24.18
CA PHE A 158 4.61 -5.06 22.90
C PHE A 158 3.45 -6.04 23.05
N GLU A 159 3.48 -6.95 24.03
CA GLU A 159 2.39 -7.90 24.29
C GLU A 159 1.08 -7.18 24.64
N LEU A 160 1.16 -6.14 25.48
CA LEU A 160 -0.01 -5.32 25.79
C LEU A 160 -0.47 -4.55 24.56
N GLY A 161 0.45 -4.02 23.75
CA GLY A 161 0.16 -3.35 22.48
C GLY A 161 -0.58 -4.25 21.49
N GLU A 162 -0.17 -5.52 21.37
CA GLU A 162 -0.84 -6.55 20.57
C GLU A 162 -2.27 -6.79 21.05
N GLU A 163 -2.47 -6.93 22.37
CA GLU A 163 -3.82 -7.07 22.96
C GLU A 163 -4.70 -5.87 22.61
N LYS A 164 -4.17 -4.64 22.73
CA LYS A 164 -4.90 -3.41 22.39
C LYS A 164 -5.18 -3.31 20.89
N SER A 165 -4.24 -3.70 20.03
CA SER A 165 -4.43 -3.73 18.58
C SER A 165 -5.56 -4.70 18.19
N ALA A 166 -5.58 -5.90 18.76
CA ALA A 166 -6.65 -6.89 18.56
C ALA A 166 -8.01 -6.40 19.06
N GLN A 167 -8.04 -5.70 20.20
CA GLN A 167 -9.24 -5.04 20.71
C GLN A 167 -9.73 -3.96 19.74
N ALA A 168 -8.83 -3.10 19.25
CA ALA A 168 -9.15 -2.07 18.27
C ALA A 168 -9.76 -2.65 16.99
N GLN A 169 -9.12 -3.69 16.42
CA GLN A 169 -9.60 -4.40 15.23
C GLN A 169 -11.01 -4.98 15.46
N THR A 170 -11.23 -5.62 16.61
CA THR A 170 -12.54 -6.16 16.99
C THR A 170 -13.63 -5.08 17.02
N TYR A 171 -13.30 -3.88 17.50
CA TYR A 171 -14.24 -2.76 17.54
C TYR A 171 -14.46 -2.14 16.15
N LEU A 172 -13.44 -2.07 15.29
CA LEU A 172 -13.58 -1.61 13.91
C LEU A 172 -14.42 -2.57 13.06
N ASP A 173 -14.27 -3.88 13.23
CA ASP A 173 -15.03 -4.87 12.46
C ASP A 173 -16.52 -4.90 12.81
N ARG A 174 -16.90 -4.36 13.98
CA ARG A 174 -18.29 -4.13 14.35
C ARG A 174 -18.91 -2.92 13.62
N LEU A 175 -18.11 -2.09 12.96
CA LEU A 175 -18.56 -0.94 12.20
C LEU A 175 -18.94 -1.38 10.77
N PRO A 176 -20.20 -1.22 10.36
CA PRO A 176 -20.63 -1.60 9.02
C PRO A 176 -20.05 -0.66 7.95
N VAL A 177 -19.38 -1.23 6.94
CA VAL A 177 -18.79 -0.50 5.79
C VAL A 177 -19.79 0.40 5.07
N TRP A 178 -21.05 -0.01 4.97
CA TRP A 178 -22.09 0.76 4.28
C TRP A 178 -22.54 2.04 5.01
N PHE A 179 -22.13 2.23 6.26
CA PHE A 179 -22.45 3.41 7.06
C PHE A 179 -21.41 4.55 6.88
N LEU A 180 -20.26 4.23 6.30
CA LEU A 180 -19.18 5.19 6.04
C LEU A 180 -19.68 6.31 5.10
N GLY A 181 -19.66 7.57 5.55
CA GLY A 181 -20.14 8.74 4.81
C GLY A 181 -21.58 9.20 5.11
N TYR A 182 -22.28 8.59 6.07
CA TYR A 182 -23.62 9.05 6.51
C TYR A 182 -23.57 9.78 7.86
N TYR A 183 -23.93 11.07 7.88
CA TYR A 183 -24.08 11.86 9.12
C TYR A 183 -25.55 11.85 9.60
N PRO A 184 -25.88 11.23 10.75
CA PRO A 184 -27.25 11.13 11.24
C PRO A 184 -27.72 12.44 11.91
N GLN A 185 -28.05 13.45 11.09
CA GLN A 185 -28.43 14.80 11.55
C GLN A 185 -29.56 14.80 12.60
N ARG A 186 -30.58 13.95 12.43
CA ARG A 186 -31.73 13.87 13.36
C ARG A 186 -31.36 13.24 14.71
N TYR A 187 -30.44 12.29 14.73
CA TYR A 187 -29.95 11.66 15.95
C TYR A 187 -29.22 12.68 16.82
N CYS A 188 -28.26 13.42 16.25
CA CYS A 188 -27.52 14.41 17.03
C CYS A 188 -28.33 15.63 17.43
N ARG A 189 -29.39 15.98 16.68
CA ARG A 189 -30.34 16.99 17.13
C ARG A 189 -31.14 16.56 18.37
N PHE A 190 -31.45 15.27 18.51
CA PHE A 190 -32.32 14.76 19.58
C PHE A 190 -31.54 14.36 20.85
N PHE A 191 -30.32 13.87 20.70
CA PHE A 191 -29.49 13.36 21.80
C PHE A 191 -28.26 14.23 22.13
N GLY A 192 -28.13 15.41 21.51
CA GLY A 192 -27.03 16.33 21.82
C GLY A 192 -25.64 15.75 21.55
N CYS A 193 -25.47 14.92 20.52
CA CYS A 193 -24.18 14.31 20.19
C CYS A 193 -23.32 15.15 19.26
N GLY A 194 -21.99 15.03 19.43
CA GLY A 194 -21.01 15.24 18.38
C GLY A 194 -20.74 13.92 17.68
N TRP A 195 -21.46 13.62 16.59
CA TRP A 195 -21.14 12.50 15.70
C TRP A 195 -19.83 12.82 14.98
N ARG A 196 -18.77 12.06 15.24
CA ARG A 196 -17.41 12.31 14.74
C ARG A 196 -16.85 11.14 13.95
N PHE A 197 -17.72 10.39 13.28
CA PHE A 197 -17.29 9.26 12.47
C PHE A 197 -17.12 9.68 11.01
N THR A 198 -15.88 9.76 10.54
CA THR A 198 -15.58 9.98 9.11
C THR A 198 -15.05 8.70 8.46
N LEU A 199 -15.18 8.61 7.12
CA LEU A 199 -14.59 7.52 6.35
C LEU A 199 -13.06 7.55 6.47
N ASP A 200 -12.49 8.76 6.39
CA ASP A 200 -11.05 8.98 6.44
C ASP A 200 -10.44 8.49 7.77
N GLU A 201 -11.02 8.85 8.92
CA GLU A 201 -10.53 8.37 10.24
C GLU A 201 -10.67 6.85 10.41
N PHE A 202 -11.69 6.24 9.79
CA PHE A 202 -11.87 4.79 9.82
C PHE A 202 -10.83 4.06 8.96
N GLU A 203 -10.58 4.56 7.75
CA GLU A 203 -9.54 4.03 6.86
C GLU A 203 -8.16 4.22 7.48
N GLU A 204 -7.90 5.37 8.10
CA GLU A 204 -6.66 5.65 8.83
C GLU A 204 -6.46 4.70 10.01
N ALA A 205 -7.48 4.49 10.85
CA ALA A 205 -7.40 3.57 11.98
C ALA A 205 -7.12 2.12 11.54
N ARG A 206 -7.77 1.65 10.46
CA ARG A 206 -7.48 0.33 9.88
C ARG A 206 -6.08 0.23 9.30
N ALA A 207 -5.63 1.26 8.58
CA ALA A 207 -4.29 1.30 8.03
C ALA A 207 -3.23 1.30 9.14
N LEU A 208 -3.48 2.02 10.24
CA LEU A 208 -2.58 2.04 11.39
C LEU A 208 -2.50 0.67 12.07
N ILE A 209 -3.64 0.02 12.32
CA ILE A 209 -3.66 -1.34 12.88
C ILE A 209 -2.93 -2.32 11.96
N GLY A 210 -3.16 -2.28 10.65
CA GLY A 210 -2.44 -3.16 9.72
C GLY A 210 -0.92 -2.95 9.72
N ARG A 211 -0.46 -1.69 9.89
CA ARG A 211 0.98 -1.41 10.07
C ARG A 211 1.51 -1.95 11.40
N MET A 212 0.77 -1.75 12.49
CA MET A 212 1.12 -2.25 13.82
C MET A 212 1.16 -3.78 13.85
N GLU A 213 0.22 -4.48 13.22
CA GLU A 213 0.21 -5.94 13.09
C GLU A 213 1.46 -6.45 12.35
N ALA A 214 1.88 -5.76 11.28
CA ALA A 214 3.11 -6.09 10.58
C ALA A 214 4.35 -5.88 11.48
N GLN A 215 4.38 -4.80 12.26
CA GLN A 215 5.47 -4.53 13.21
C GLN A 215 5.51 -5.54 14.35
N ILE A 216 4.36 -5.87 14.97
CA ILE A 216 4.25 -6.92 15.99
C ILE A 216 4.77 -8.24 15.44
N PHE A 217 4.36 -8.62 14.23
CA PHE A 217 4.82 -9.87 13.61
C PHE A 217 6.33 -9.86 13.39
N GLN A 218 6.90 -8.77 12.88
CA GLN A 218 8.35 -8.62 12.73
C GLN A 218 9.06 -8.76 14.08
N GLU A 219 8.52 -8.15 15.13
CA GLU A 219 9.10 -8.20 16.47
C GLU A 219 9.01 -9.58 17.13
N GLN A 220 7.88 -10.27 17.00
CA GLN A 220 7.74 -11.63 17.52
C GLN A 220 8.78 -12.57 16.90
N ASN A 221 8.99 -12.48 15.58
CA ASN A 221 10.03 -13.25 14.91
C ASN A 221 11.44 -12.85 15.38
N ALA A 222 11.68 -11.56 15.62
CA ALA A 222 12.95 -11.07 16.11
C ALA A 222 13.24 -11.53 17.56
N PHE A 223 12.22 -11.57 18.43
CA PHE A 223 12.32 -12.13 19.78
C PHE A 223 12.59 -13.64 19.77
N GLU A 224 11.96 -14.39 18.87
CA GLU A 224 12.25 -15.83 18.72
C GLU A 224 13.72 -16.05 18.33
N GLN A 225 14.26 -15.24 17.42
CA GLN A 225 15.67 -15.29 17.04
C GLN A 225 16.60 -14.87 18.20
N LEU A 226 16.21 -13.85 18.97
CA LEU A 226 16.96 -13.40 20.15
C LEU A 226 17.06 -14.52 21.19
N ASP A 227 15.95 -15.19 21.49
CA ASP A 227 15.91 -16.28 22.46
C ASP A 227 16.68 -17.51 21.98
N ALA A 228 16.54 -17.88 20.70
CA ALA A 228 17.27 -18.98 20.10
C ALA A 228 18.80 -18.73 20.12
N GLY A 229 19.24 -17.56 19.64
CA GLY A 229 20.65 -17.18 19.60
C GLY A 229 21.26 -17.07 21.01
N THR A 230 20.54 -16.44 21.96
CA THR A 230 20.98 -16.36 23.36
C THR A 230 21.10 -17.77 23.96
N SER A 231 20.11 -18.62 23.75
CA SER A 231 20.11 -20.00 24.27
C SER A 231 21.24 -20.84 23.68
N ALA A 232 21.56 -20.66 22.39
CA ALA A 232 22.67 -21.32 21.74
C ALA A 232 24.01 -20.94 22.38
N VAL A 233 24.24 -19.63 22.57
CA VAL A 233 25.44 -19.11 23.25
C VAL A 233 25.55 -19.63 24.68
N GLU A 234 24.48 -19.53 25.47
CA GLU A 234 24.48 -19.98 26.88
C GLU A 234 24.64 -21.50 27.01
N THR A 235 24.17 -22.28 26.03
CA THR A 235 24.38 -23.72 25.97
C THR A 235 25.84 -24.04 25.67
N ALA A 236 26.44 -23.38 24.68
CA ALA A 236 27.85 -23.54 24.36
C ALA A 236 28.74 -23.14 25.55
N LYS A 237 28.44 -22.01 26.20
CA LYS A 237 29.14 -21.54 27.40
C LYS A 237 29.13 -22.57 28.53
N ARG A 238 28.01 -23.26 28.75
CA ARG A 238 27.89 -24.34 29.75
C ARG A 238 28.64 -25.61 29.34
N GLN A 239 28.68 -25.94 28.05
CA GLN A 239 29.34 -27.15 27.55
C GLN A 239 30.87 -27.03 27.53
N TYR A 240 31.40 -25.82 27.31
CA TYR A 240 32.84 -25.57 27.17
C TYR A 240 33.70 -26.10 28.33
N PRO A 241 33.38 -25.86 29.62
CA PRO A 241 34.17 -26.42 30.74
C PRO A 241 34.08 -27.94 30.86
N THR A 242 33.02 -28.57 30.35
CA THR A 242 32.81 -30.02 30.42
C THR A 242 33.43 -30.79 29.26
N ALA A 243 33.86 -30.09 28.22
CA ALA A 243 34.50 -30.66 27.03
C ALA A 243 35.88 -31.25 27.38
N GLN A 244 36.04 -32.55 27.15
CA GLN A 244 37.23 -33.33 27.55
C GLN A 244 38.38 -33.19 26.54
N THR A 245 38.06 -33.09 25.25
CA THR A 245 39.07 -33.03 24.19
C THR A 245 39.23 -31.62 23.62
N SER A 246 40.40 -31.35 23.02
CA SER A 246 40.63 -30.09 22.29
C SER A 246 39.66 -29.91 21.13
N ALA A 247 39.25 -31.02 20.48
CA ALA A 247 38.27 -30.99 19.39
C ALA A 247 36.87 -30.61 19.90
N ASP A 248 36.44 -31.15 21.04
CA ASP A 248 35.15 -30.83 21.64
C ASP A 248 35.09 -29.36 22.08
N LYS A 249 36.16 -28.87 22.74
CA LYS A 249 36.28 -27.46 23.12
C LYS A 249 36.18 -26.53 21.90
N THR A 250 36.81 -26.93 20.80
CA THR A 250 36.75 -26.20 19.53
C THR A 250 35.34 -26.20 18.95
N ALA A 251 34.68 -27.36 18.91
CA ALA A 251 33.30 -27.47 18.43
C ALA A 251 32.34 -26.60 19.25
N THR A 252 32.56 -26.52 20.56
CA THR A 252 31.79 -25.63 21.44
C THR A 252 32.03 -24.15 21.15
N LEU A 253 33.27 -23.72 20.88
CA LEU A 253 33.55 -22.34 20.49
C LEU A 253 32.93 -21.98 19.13
N VAL A 254 32.89 -22.92 18.18
CA VAL A 254 32.18 -22.72 16.90
C VAL A 254 30.67 -22.58 17.14
N ALA A 255 30.08 -23.44 17.98
CA ALA A 255 28.66 -23.35 18.32
C ALA A 255 28.31 -22.03 19.06
N TRP A 256 29.21 -21.54 19.92
CA TRP A 256 29.06 -20.23 20.55
C TRP A 256 29.07 -19.12 19.51
N GLN A 257 30.07 -19.10 18.62
CA GLN A 257 30.19 -18.11 17.55
C GLN A 257 28.93 -18.10 16.67
N ALA A 258 28.43 -19.27 16.26
CA ALA A 258 27.20 -19.38 15.48
C ALA A 258 25.98 -18.77 16.20
N GLY A 259 25.87 -18.96 17.53
CA GLY A 259 24.82 -18.32 18.32
C GLY A 259 24.95 -16.79 18.36
N MET A 260 26.17 -16.25 18.38
CA MET A 260 26.40 -14.81 18.27
C MET A 260 26.10 -14.30 16.85
N ASP A 261 26.47 -15.03 15.80
CA ASP A 261 26.12 -14.63 14.43
C ASP A 261 24.60 -14.56 14.24
N GLN A 262 23.85 -15.52 14.79
CA GLN A 262 22.38 -15.49 14.78
C GLN A 262 21.81 -14.25 15.48
N LEU A 263 22.42 -13.81 16.60
CA LEU A 263 22.01 -12.57 17.27
C LEU A 263 22.34 -11.32 16.43
N ASN A 264 23.39 -11.37 15.61
CA ASN A 264 23.84 -10.27 14.78
C ASN A 264 23.00 -10.13 13.48
N GLU A 265 22.27 -11.17 13.09
CA GLU A 265 21.33 -11.13 11.96
C GLU A 265 19.99 -10.46 12.30
N ILE A 266 19.70 -10.24 13.60
CA ILE A 266 18.46 -9.63 14.05
C ILE A 266 18.45 -8.14 13.67
N PRO A 267 17.41 -7.63 12.97
CA PRO A 267 17.37 -6.23 12.52
C PRO A 267 17.50 -5.25 13.69
N LYS A 268 18.47 -4.33 13.61
CA LYS A 268 18.78 -3.37 14.69
C LYS A 268 17.66 -2.37 14.98
N GLU A 269 16.73 -2.20 14.04
CA GLU A 269 15.57 -1.33 14.16
C GLU A 269 14.51 -1.90 15.12
N THR A 270 14.62 -3.20 15.44
CA THR A 270 13.72 -3.88 16.38
C THR A 270 14.17 -3.72 17.83
N LEU A 271 13.23 -3.79 18.78
CA LEU A 271 13.54 -3.85 20.21
C LEU A 271 14.37 -5.10 20.53
N ALA A 272 14.02 -6.23 19.92
CA ALA A 272 14.80 -7.46 20.04
C ALA A 272 16.23 -7.28 19.52
N GLY A 273 16.43 -6.56 18.41
CA GLY A 273 17.74 -6.24 17.85
C GLY A 273 18.59 -5.36 18.78
N ALA A 274 17.99 -4.34 19.41
CA ALA A 274 18.69 -3.53 20.41
C ALA A 274 19.13 -4.36 21.63
N GLN A 275 18.27 -5.28 22.09
CA GLN A 275 18.62 -6.23 23.15
C GLN A 275 19.70 -7.22 22.70
N ALA A 276 19.61 -7.73 21.46
CA ALA A 276 20.59 -8.63 20.86
C ALA A 276 21.97 -7.98 20.84
N GLN A 277 22.08 -6.72 20.42
CA GLN A 277 23.33 -5.98 20.39
C GLN A 277 23.95 -5.83 21.79
N THR A 278 23.14 -5.50 22.78
CA THR A 278 23.59 -5.39 24.18
C THR A 278 24.13 -6.74 24.69
N ARG A 279 23.44 -7.85 24.38
CA ARG A 279 23.89 -9.20 24.76
C ARG A 279 25.13 -9.62 23.98
N LEU A 280 25.22 -9.27 22.71
CA LEU A 280 26.37 -9.55 21.85
C LEU A 280 27.66 -8.97 22.42
N GLU A 281 27.65 -7.73 22.88
CA GLU A 281 28.82 -7.11 23.50
C GLU A 281 29.29 -7.87 24.76
N ALA A 282 28.35 -8.41 25.54
CA ALA A 282 28.67 -9.25 26.69
C ALA A 282 29.22 -10.62 26.25
N PHE A 283 28.58 -11.26 25.27
CA PHE A 283 28.99 -12.57 24.76
C PHE A 283 30.33 -12.54 24.04
N GLN A 284 30.62 -11.49 23.26
CA GLN A 284 31.91 -11.28 22.61
C GLN A 284 33.03 -11.17 23.63
N ARG A 285 32.81 -10.42 24.71
CA ARG A 285 33.78 -10.27 25.81
C ARG A 285 34.07 -11.61 26.50
N ASP A 286 33.02 -12.35 26.83
CA ASP A 286 33.14 -13.68 27.44
C ASP A 286 33.83 -14.67 26.51
N TYR A 287 33.50 -14.62 25.22
CA TYR A 287 34.12 -15.42 24.18
C TYR A 287 35.61 -15.14 24.06
N SER A 288 36.02 -13.87 23.96
CA SER A 288 37.45 -13.49 23.89
C SER A 288 38.23 -13.91 25.14
N ASN A 289 37.63 -13.82 26.32
CA ASN A 289 38.27 -14.25 27.57
C ASN A 289 38.53 -15.77 27.62
N LEU A 290 37.66 -16.57 26.99
CA LEU A 290 37.77 -18.03 26.96
C LEU A 290 38.61 -18.53 25.77
N ALA A 291 38.41 -17.94 24.58
CA ALA A 291 39.13 -18.24 23.34
C ALA A 291 40.59 -17.77 23.37
N GLY A 292 40.93 -16.80 24.23
CA GLY A 292 42.30 -16.36 24.49
C GLY A 292 43.22 -17.45 25.04
N SER A 293 42.71 -18.65 25.34
CA SER A 293 43.51 -19.85 25.68
C SER A 293 43.95 -20.68 24.46
N THR A 294 43.54 -20.33 23.22
CA THR A 294 43.92 -21.02 21.97
C THR A 294 44.28 -20.01 20.87
N ALA A 295 45.57 -19.73 20.69
CA ALA A 295 46.08 -18.67 19.81
C ALA A 295 45.61 -18.77 18.34
N ASP A 296 45.47 -19.99 17.80
CA ASP A 296 45.03 -20.20 16.42
C ASP A 296 43.54 -19.90 16.19
N VAL A 297 42.70 -20.11 17.21
CA VAL A 297 41.25 -19.81 17.12
C VAL A 297 41.05 -18.30 17.14
N GLN A 298 41.68 -17.61 18.09
CA GLN A 298 41.62 -16.16 18.23
C GLN A 298 42.04 -15.45 16.94
N GLN A 299 43.16 -15.87 16.33
CA GLN A 299 43.64 -15.30 15.08
C GLN A 299 42.67 -15.52 13.90
N SER A 300 42.05 -16.71 13.82
CA SER A 300 41.07 -16.99 12.76
C SER A 300 39.78 -16.16 12.91
N THR A 301 39.28 -16.00 14.14
CA THR A 301 38.08 -15.21 14.43
C THR A 301 38.32 -13.72 14.20
N ASP A 302 39.46 -13.17 14.66
CA ASP A 302 39.79 -11.75 14.47
C ASP A 302 39.85 -11.37 12.99
N LEU A 303 40.40 -12.23 12.14
CA LEU A 303 40.47 -12.00 10.69
C LEU A 303 39.09 -12.02 10.03
N ILE A 304 38.19 -12.91 10.45
CA ILE A 304 36.81 -12.96 9.94
C ILE A 304 36.03 -11.72 10.39
N THR A 305 36.17 -11.28 11.63
CA THR A 305 35.53 -10.06 12.13
C THR A 305 36.03 -8.82 11.39
N VAL A 306 37.34 -8.70 11.15
CA VAL A 306 37.91 -7.62 10.34
C VAL A 306 37.33 -7.62 8.92
N ALA A 307 37.20 -8.80 8.31
CA ALA A 307 36.60 -8.92 6.98
C ALA A 307 35.13 -8.47 6.97
N LYS A 308 34.31 -8.94 7.93
CA LYS A 308 32.91 -8.55 8.08
C LYS A 308 32.77 -7.03 8.21
N ASN A 309 33.62 -6.38 9.00
CA ASN A 309 33.62 -4.92 9.17
C ASN A 309 33.93 -4.16 7.87
N TYR A 310 34.88 -4.63 7.06
CA TYR A 310 35.15 -4.04 5.75
C TYR A 310 33.97 -4.23 4.79
N GLY A 311 33.33 -5.40 4.81
CA GLY A 311 32.15 -5.68 4.00
C GLY A 311 30.95 -4.79 4.35
N ILE A 312 30.68 -4.59 5.64
CA ILE A 312 29.62 -3.68 6.12
C ILE A 312 29.86 -2.26 5.59
N ARG A 313 31.07 -1.72 5.79
CA ARG A 313 31.41 -0.37 5.31
C ARG A 313 31.29 -0.26 3.79
N ALA A 314 31.71 -1.30 3.07
CA ALA A 314 31.61 -1.33 1.62
C ALA A 314 30.14 -1.28 1.15
N ALA A 315 29.26 -2.02 1.82
CA ALA A 315 27.82 -2.03 1.55
C ALA A 315 27.16 -0.68 1.92
N GLU A 316 27.50 -0.10 3.07
CA GLU A 316 26.96 1.18 3.53
C GLU A 316 27.26 2.33 2.55
N ILE A 317 28.50 2.44 2.06
CA ILE A 317 28.87 3.58 1.20
C ILE A 317 28.24 3.52 -0.20
N VAL A 318 27.67 2.39 -0.60
CA VAL A 318 26.97 2.23 -1.88
C VAL A 318 25.45 2.27 -1.76
N GLN A 319 24.93 2.39 -0.53
CA GLN A 319 23.48 2.62 -0.33
C GLN A 319 23.05 3.93 -0.98
N GLY A 320 21.86 3.95 -1.57
CA GLY A 320 21.31 5.18 -2.17
C GLY A 320 22.01 5.61 -3.47
N ALA A 321 22.41 4.67 -4.33
CA ALA A 321 22.88 4.96 -5.68
C ALA A 321 21.88 5.85 -6.49
N PRO A 322 22.33 6.64 -7.48
CA PRO A 322 23.64 6.62 -8.15
C PRO A 322 24.77 7.30 -7.35
N HIS A 323 26.01 6.85 -7.59
CA HIS A 323 27.21 7.37 -6.92
C HIS A 323 28.31 7.73 -7.92
N PRO A 324 29.20 8.69 -7.59
CA PRO A 324 30.38 8.99 -8.41
C PRO A 324 31.35 7.81 -8.51
N VAL A 325 32.18 7.81 -9.56
CA VAL A 325 33.23 6.79 -9.81
C VAL A 325 34.11 6.55 -8.59
N ASP A 326 34.49 7.61 -7.87
CA ASP A 326 35.34 7.52 -6.69
C ASP A 326 34.68 6.76 -5.54
N THR A 327 33.37 6.92 -5.34
CA THR A 327 32.63 6.17 -4.32
C THR A 327 32.58 4.68 -4.67
N TRP A 328 32.32 4.33 -5.93
CA TRP A 328 32.39 2.94 -6.38
C TRP A 328 33.80 2.35 -6.24
N ALA A 329 34.84 3.13 -6.54
CA ALA A 329 36.22 2.69 -6.38
C ALA A 329 36.59 2.46 -4.90
N ARG A 330 36.10 3.30 -3.98
CA ARG A 330 36.28 3.08 -2.54
C ARG A 330 35.58 1.82 -2.07
N ALA A 331 34.37 1.55 -2.54
CA ALA A 331 33.64 0.33 -2.20
C ALA A 331 34.34 -0.93 -2.73
N GLU A 332 34.82 -0.88 -3.97
CA GLU A 332 35.62 -1.95 -4.59
C GLU A 332 36.88 -2.27 -3.76
N ASN A 333 37.57 -1.23 -3.26
CA ASN A 333 38.75 -1.39 -2.41
C ASN A 333 38.39 -1.97 -1.04
N LEU A 334 37.30 -1.56 -0.40
CA LEU A 334 36.87 -2.12 0.88
C LEU A 334 36.52 -3.61 0.74
N TRP A 335 35.84 -4.01 -0.33
CA TRP A 335 35.62 -5.44 -0.63
C TRP A 335 36.93 -6.20 -0.86
N LYS A 336 37.93 -5.58 -1.51
CA LYS A 336 39.27 -6.17 -1.66
C LYS A 336 39.93 -6.39 -0.30
N GLU A 337 39.94 -5.39 0.58
CA GLU A 337 40.52 -5.51 1.93
C GLU A 337 39.82 -6.57 2.78
N ALA A 338 38.49 -6.71 2.63
CA ALA A 338 37.72 -7.78 3.27
C ALA A 338 38.18 -9.18 2.80
N ILE A 339 38.32 -9.37 1.48
CA ILE A 339 38.81 -10.62 0.89
C ILE A 339 40.26 -10.90 1.32
N ASP A 340 41.11 -9.87 1.36
CA ASP A 340 42.51 -9.98 1.79
C ASP A 340 42.63 -10.41 3.26
N ALA A 341 41.70 -9.99 4.12
CA ALA A 341 41.61 -10.47 5.51
C ALA A 341 41.20 -11.95 5.58
N LEU A 342 40.20 -12.37 4.80
CA LEU A 342 39.75 -13.77 4.74
C LEU A 342 40.83 -14.72 4.20
N ASN A 343 41.63 -14.27 3.23
CA ASN A 343 42.75 -15.05 2.69
C ASN A 343 43.85 -15.34 3.71
N LYS A 344 43.93 -14.58 4.82
CA LYS A 344 44.92 -14.80 5.88
C LYS A 344 44.47 -15.85 6.89
N VAL A 345 43.23 -16.34 6.81
CA VAL A 345 42.70 -17.38 7.69
C VAL A 345 43.40 -18.72 7.35
N PRO A 346 44.14 -19.35 8.29
CA PRO A 346 44.90 -20.56 7.99
C PRO A 346 44.01 -21.72 7.57
N ALA A 347 44.46 -22.48 6.56
CA ALA A 347 43.82 -23.73 6.16
C ALA A 347 43.87 -24.73 7.32
N GLY A 348 42.70 -25.28 7.68
CA GLY A 348 42.55 -26.18 8.83
C GLY A 348 42.25 -25.48 10.17
N SER A 349 42.20 -24.14 10.21
CA SER A 349 41.65 -23.42 11.36
C SER A 349 40.13 -23.63 11.46
N PRO A 350 39.53 -23.56 12.66
CA PRO A 350 38.09 -23.76 12.84
C PRO A 350 37.21 -22.79 12.04
N GLY A 351 37.70 -21.57 11.77
CA GLY A 351 37.01 -20.56 10.98
C GLY A 351 37.20 -20.66 9.46
N PHE A 352 38.03 -21.59 8.97
CA PHE A 352 38.40 -21.63 7.55
C PHE A 352 37.20 -21.83 6.60
N VAL A 353 36.27 -22.72 6.96
CA VAL A 353 35.10 -23.02 6.13
C VAL A 353 34.16 -21.81 6.06
N GLU A 354 33.96 -21.12 7.18
CA GLU A 354 33.18 -19.88 7.22
C GLU A 354 33.86 -18.79 6.38
N ALA A 355 35.17 -18.64 6.53
CA ALA A 355 35.95 -17.64 5.81
C ALA A 355 35.85 -17.82 4.28
N GLU A 356 35.93 -19.06 3.79
CA GLU A 356 35.80 -19.37 2.37
C GLU A 356 34.37 -19.12 1.86
N LYS A 357 33.34 -19.38 2.67
CA LYS A 357 31.94 -19.06 2.31
C LYS A 357 31.75 -17.55 2.15
N ILE A 358 32.17 -16.75 3.14
CA ILE A 358 32.07 -15.29 3.11
C ILE A 358 32.88 -14.72 1.95
N LYS A 359 34.07 -15.28 1.69
CA LYS A 359 34.94 -14.84 0.61
C LYS A 359 34.29 -15.00 -0.77
N ALA A 360 33.57 -16.11 -1.01
CA ALA A 360 32.86 -16.30 -2.26
C ALA A 360 31.79 -15.21 -2.49
N GLU A 361 31.03 -14.87 -1.44
CA GLU A 361 30.05 -13.79 -1.48
C GLU A 361 30.71 -12.43 -1.74
N TYR A 362 31.84 -12.16 -1.06
CA TYR A 362 32.53 -10.87 -1.20
C TYR A 362 33.19 -10.69 -2.57
N ILE A 363 33.62 -11.79 -3.20
CA ILE A 363 34.09 -11.79 -4.59
C ILE A 363 32.95 -11.35 -5.52
N ASP A 364 31.76 -11.93 -5.37
CA ASP A 364 30.59 -11.56 -6.17
C ASP A 364 30.20 -10.09 -5.96
N ASN A 365 30.11 -9.65 -4.70
CA ASN A 365 29.83 -8.25 -4.36
C ASN A 365 30.84 -7.29 -4.99
N LYS A 366 32.13 -7.60 -4.92
CA LYS A 366 33.19 -6.81 -5.55
C LYS A 366 33.02 -6.73 -7.07
N GLU A 367 32.67 -7.83 -7.73
CA GLU A 367 32.43 -7.85 -9.18
C GLU A 367 31.22 -7.01 -9.60
N GLN A 368 30.15 -7.04 -8.80
CA GLN A 368 29.00 -6.17 -9.00
C GLN A 368 29.39 -4.69 -8.89
N ILE A 369 30.15 -4.31 -7.86
CA ILE A 369 30.66 -2.95 -7.69
C ILE A 369 31.58 -2.52 -8.85
N ALA A 370 32.49 -3.39 -9.29
CA ALA A 370 33.36 -3.12 -10.43
C ALA A 370 32.56 -2.90 -11.73
N THR A 371 31.42 -3.59 -11.88
CA THR A 371 30.51 -3.39 -13.02
C THR A 371 29.79 -2.04 -12.92
N ARG A 372 29.28 -1.67 -11.75
CA ARG A 372 28.68 -0.34 -11.50
C ARG A 372 29.67 0.80 -11.80
N LYS A 373 30.91 0.67 -11.33
CA LYS A 373 31.98 1.63 -11.60
C LYS A 373 32.24 1.81 -13.09
N ARG A 374 32.34 0.72 -13.86
CA ARG A 374 32.54 0.77 -15.32
C ARG A 374 31.35 1.38 -16.04
N GLN A 375 30.14 1.07 -15.59
CA GLN A 375 28.91 1.65 -16.12
C GLN A 375 28.89 3.17 -15.92
N GLU A 376 29.24 3.64 -14.72
CA GLU A 376 29.34 5.05 -14.39
C GLU A 376 30.39 5.78 -15.22
N GLN A 377 31.60 5.22 -15.33
CA GLN A 377 32.67 5.78 -16.16
C GLN A 377 32.25 5.91 -17.63
N LYS A 378 31.58 4.88 -18.16
CA LYS A 378 31.08 4.87 -19.53
C LYS A 378 29.98 5.92 -19.72
N ALA A 379 29.08 6.07 -18.75
CA ALA A 379 28.02 7.06 -18.78
C ALA A 379 28.57 8.48 -18.84
N ILE A 380 29.51 8.82 -17.95
CA ILE A 380 30.21 10.11 -17.94
C ILE A 380 30.91 10.36 -19.28
N ALA A 381 31.72 9.41 -19.76
CA ALA A 381 32.44 9.58 -21.03
C ALA A 381 31.51 9.74 -22.23
N THR A 382 30.37 9.02 -22.23
CA THR A 382 29.36 9.15 -23.29
C THR A 382 28.68 10.51 -23.22
N PHE A 383 28.33 10.97 -22.02
CA PHE A 383 27.72 12.28 -21.81
C PHE A 383 28.65 13.42 -22.26
N GLU A 384 29.91 13.42 -21.84
CA GLU A 384 30.89 14.44 -22.22
C GLU A 384 31.13 14.50 -23.74
N ALA A 385 31.30 13.34 -24.38
CA ALA A 385 31.48 13.26 -25.82
C ALA A 385 30.27 13.79 -26.58
N VAL A 386 29.06 13.38 -26.16
CA VAL A 386 27.84 13.78 -26.85
C VAL A 386 27.44 15.22 -26.55
N GLN A 387 27.74 15.74 -25.36
CA GLN A 387 27.53 17.16 -25.04
C GLN A 387 28.34 18.07 -25.98
N ALA A 388 29.60 17.73 -26.25
CA ALA A 388 30.42 18.45 -27.21
C ALA A 388 29.81 18.40 -28.62
N ASP A 389 29.35 17.23 -29.06
CA ASP A 389 28.67 17.05 -30.35
C ASP A 389 27.40 17.91 -30.44
N VAL A 390 26.54 17.93 -29.40
CA VAL A 390 25.32 18.76 -29.41
C VAL A 390 25.66 20.25 -29.56
N ILE A 391 26.66 20.75 -28.82
CA ILE A 391 27.08 22.14 -28.89
C ILE A 391 27.55 22.50 -30.31
N GLU A 392 28.37 21.65 -30.92
CA GLU A 392 28.84 21.85 -32.30
C GLU A 392 27.69 21.85 -33.31
N LEU A 393 26.72 20.93 -33.14
CA LEU A 393 25.56 20.82 -34.03
C LEU A 393 24.61 22.03 -33.92
N ILE A 394 24.45 22.58 -32.71
CA ILE A 394 23.66 23.80 -32.49
C ILE A 394 24.33 24.99 -33.18
N ASP A 395 25.63 25.19 -32.98
CA ASP A 395 26.42 26.27 -33.60
C ASP A 395 26.38 26.20 -35.15
N LYS A 396 26.53 24.99 -35.73
CA LYS A 396 26.33 24.77 -37.17
C LYS A 396 24.92 25.12 -37.63
N SER A 397 23.90 24.78 -36.84
CA SER A 397 22.51 25.15 -37.15
C SER A 397 22.31 26.66 -37.14
N GLU A 398 22.93 27.38 -36.21
CA GLU A 398 22.83 28.85 -36.09
C GLU A 398 23.57 29.56 -37.24
N ARG A 399 24.66 28.99 -37.74
CA ARG A 399 25.35 29.45 -38.96
C ARG A 399 24.62 29.14 -40.26
N GLY A 400 23.49 28.41 -40.22
CA GLY A 400 22.72 28.03 -41.41
C GLY A 400 23.28 26.83 -42.18
N GLU A 401 24.17 26.04 -41.58
CA GLU A 401 24.78 24.84 -42.20
C GLU A 401 23.85 23.61 -42.04
N ILE A 402 22.70 23.62 -42.71
CA ILE A 402 21.60 22.67 -42.42
C ILE A 402 21.85 21.25 -42.99
N ARG A 403 22.85 21.06 -43.86
CA ARG A 403 23.07 19.80 -44.58
C ARG A 403 23.48 18.66 -43.63
N GLY A 404 22.62 17.66 -43.49
CA GLY A 404 22.91 16.45 -42.72
C GLY A 404 22.70 16.56 -41.21
N LEU A 405 22.35 17.74 -40.68
CA LEU A 405 22.13 17.94 -39.24
C LEU A 405 21.04 17.04 -38.66
N LYS A 406 19.96 16.77 -39.40
CA LYS A 406 18.89 15.85 -38.98
C LYS A 406 19.43 14.47 -38.59
N ALA A 407 20.27 13.89 -39.43
CA ALA A 407 20.86 12.57 -39.18
C ALA A 407 21.89 12.61 -38.03
N GLN A 408 22.59 13.73 -37.85
CA GLN A 408 23.56 13.91 -36.78
C GLN A 408 22.87 14.04 -35.41
N PHE A 409 21.81 14.85 -35.31
CA PHE A 409 20.99 14.93 -34.09
C PHE A 409 20.32 13.60 -33.73
N GLN A 410 19.81 12.85 -34.73
CA GLN A 410 19.25 11.52 -34.48
C GLN A 410 20.29 10.55 -33.90
N ARG A 411 21.54 10.59 -34.38
CA ARG A 411 22.64 9.77 -33.86
C ARG A 411 22.96 10.12 -32.41
N VAL A 412 23.07 11.41 -32.11
CA VAL A 412 23.34 11.92 -30.76
C VAL A 412 22.23 11.52 -29.78
N ILE A 413 20.96 11.65 -30.17
CA ILE A 413 19.83 11.21 -29.34
C ILE A 413 19.88 9.70 -29.07
N GLN A 414 20.25 8.90 -30.08
CA GLN A 414 20.43 7.46 -29.90
C GLN A 414 21.59 7.14 -28.94
N GLN A 415 22.71 7.86 -29.03
CA GLN A 415 23.85 7.69 -28.13
C GLN A 415 23.50 8.05 -26.68
N LEU A 416 22.78 9.15 -26.45
CA LEU A 416 22.26 9.53 -25.13
C LEU A 416 21.34 8.46 -24.56
N GLY A 417 20.51 7.83 -25.39
CA GLY A 417 19.62 6.73 -24.99
C GLY A 417 20.35 5.45 -24.57
N THR A 418 21.68 5.35 -24.74
CA THR A 418 22.47 4.22 -24.23
C THR A 418 22.95 4.41 -22.79
N VAL A 419 22.78 5.61 -22.22
CA VAL A 419 23.16 5.91 -20.84
C VAL A 419 22.07 5.42 -19.88
N PRO A 420 22.39 4.58 -18.90
CA PRO A 420 21.39 4.07 -17.95
C PRO A 420 20.90 5.12 -16.93
N GLU A 421 19.65 5.01 -16.50
CA GLU A 421 18.99 5.94 -15.57
C GLU A 421 19.60 5.98 -14.16
N ASN A 422 20.33 4.94 -13.76
CA ASN A 422 20.97 4.80 -12.44
C ASN A 422 22.45 5.23 -12.44
N THR A 423 22.76 6.31 -13.16
CA THR A 423 24.10 6.92 -13.24
C THR A 423 24.04 8.37 -12.76
N THR A 424 25.17 8.97 -12.39
CA THR A 424 25.14 10.35 -11.84
C THR A 424 24.77 11.40 -12.88
N VAL A 425 24.99 11.13 -14.17
CA VAL A 425 24.70 12.04 -15.28
C VAL A 425 23.32 11.84 -15.90
N SER A 426 22.46 11.01 -15.28
CA SER A 426 21.20 10.60 -15.92
C SER A 426 20.22 11.76 -16.09
N GLU A 427 20.16 12.70 -15.15
CA GLU A 427 19.32 13.89 -15.24
C GLU A 427 19.79 14.83 -16.36
N GLU A 428 21.10 15.05 -16.45
CA GLU A 428 21.71 15.88 -17.48
C GLU A 428 21.56 15.27 -18.88
N VAL A 429 21.69 13.93 -18.99
CA VAL A 429 21.43 13.21 -20.23
C VAL A 429 19.98 13.40 -20.67
N GLN A 430 19.01 13.28 -19.77
CA GLN A 430 17.60 13.49 -20.09
C GLN A 430 17.32 14.93 -20.55
N LEU A 431 17.95 15.92 -19.90
CA LEU A 431 17.85 17.32 -20.31
C LEU A 431 18.42 17.53 -21.72
N LEU A 432 19.63 17.03 -21.97
CA LEU A 432 20.30 17.17 -23.25
C LEU A 432 19.54 16.45 -24.37
N GLN A 433 18.95 15.30 -24.07
CA GLN A 433 18.11 14.56 -25.01
C GLN A 433 16.85 15.36 -25.38
N LYS A 434 16.20 16.03 -24.42
CA LYS A 434 15.05 16.92 -24.69
C LYS A 434 15.46 18.10 -25.58
N GLN A 435 16.61 18.72 -25.32
CA GLN A 435 17.13 19.83 -26.13
C GLN A 435 17.43 19.39 -27.57
N ALA A 436 18.14 18.27 -27.74
CA ALA A 436 18.45 17.71 -29.05
C ALA A 436 17.16 17.34 -29.83
N GLN A 437 16.16 16.78 -29.14
CA GLN A 437 14.87 16.44 -29.74
C GLN A 437 14.09 17.70 -30.18
N ALA A 438 14.09 18.76 -29.36
CA ALA A 438 13.46 20.03 -29.72
C ALA A 438 14.10 20.61 -30.99
N LYS A 439 15.43 20.63 -31.06
CA LYS A 439 16.16 21.14 -32.24
C LYS A 439 15.93 20.29 -33.49
N LEU A 440 15.89 18.97 -33.33
CA LEU A 440 15.55 18.05 -34.41
C LEU A 440 14.14 18.32 -34.97
N ASN A 441 13.17 18.63 -34.11
CA ASN A 441 11.80 18.95 -34.53
C ASN A 441 11.73 20.29 -35.28
N GLU A 442 12.48 21.31 -34.83
CA GLU A 442 12.60 22.61 -35.51
C GLU A 442 13.17 22.43 -36.93
N LEU A 443 14.26 21.68 -37.06
CA LEU A 443 14.89 21.40 -38.37
C LEU A 443 13.94 20.67 -39.33
N GLN A 444 13.04 19.82 -38.81
CA GLN A 444 12.01 19.15 -39.62
C GLN A 444 10.93 20.10 -40.13
N GLN A 445 10.66 21.20 -39.42
CA GLN A 445 9.70 22.21 -39.85
C GLN A 445 10.28 23.19 -40.88
N VAL A 446 11.59 23.43 -40.85
CA VAL A 446 12.30 24.35 -41.76
C VAL A 446 12.66 23.69 -43.10
N LEU A 447 12.82 22.37 -43.13
CA LEU A 447 13.21 21.59 -44.31
C LEU A 447 12.03 20.97 -45.09
N ASN A 448 10.82 21.08 -44.56
CA ASN A 448 9.57 20.78 -45.26
C ASN A 448 8.98 22.08 -45.82
#